data_AF-A0A183M950-F1
#
_entry.id   AF-A0A183M950-F1
#
_cell.length_a   1.000
_cell.length_b   1.000
_cell.length_c   1.000
_cell.angle_alpha   90.00
_cell.angle_beta   90.00
_cell.angle_gamma   90.00
#
_symmetry.space_group_name_H-M   'P 1'
#
loop_
_entity.id
_entity.type
_entity.pdbx_description
1 polymer ?
#
loop_
_entity_poly.entity_id
_entity_poly.type
_entity_poly.pdbx_seq_one_letter_code
_entity_poly.pdbx_strand_id
1 'polypeptide(L)'
;MNGCLRKILNTHWPDTISNSLLWARTNQLPAEEEIRKRRWKWIEHTLWNSSNCITRQVLTWNSEGRRKRERPKNALRREIEADKKRMNNN
;
A
#
# COMPACT_ATOMS: atom_id res chain seq x y z
N MET A 1 -15.37 9.76 1.25
CA MET A 1 -14.97 9.84 2.67
C MET A 1 -16.20 9.53 3.53
N ASN A 2 -16.18 8.44 4.30
CA ASN A 2 -17.36 7.93 5.02
C ASN A 2 -17.80 8.89 6.14
N GLY A 3 -19.12 9.01 6.39
CA GLY A 3 -19.68 9.92 7.40
C GLY A 3 -19.15 9.65 8.82
N CYS A 4 -18.85 8.40 9.16
CA CYS A 4 -18.26 8.03 10.45
C CYS A 4 -16.86 8.61 10.64
N LEU A 5 -16.02 8.60 9.60
CA LEU A 5 -14.67 9.16 9.67
C LEU A 5 -14.72 10.68 9.85
N ARG A 6 -15.67 11.37 9.21
CA ARG A 6 -15.84 12.83 9.38
C ARG A 6 -16.25 13.21 10.80
N LYS A 7 -17.10 12.40 11.46
CA LYS A 7 -17.48 12.58 12.88
C LYS A 7 -16.30 12.37 13.82
N ILE A 8 -15.52 11.31 13.61
CA ILE A 8 -14.32 11.02 14.42
C ILE A 8 -13.28 12.14 14.28
N LEU A 9 -13.11 12.65 13.06
CA LEU A 9 -12.13 13.71 12.76
C LEU A 9 -12.68 15.13 12.98
N ASN A 10 -13.91 15.25 13.50
CA ASN A 10 -14.67 16.48 13.73
C ASN A 10 -14.59 17.47 12.55
N THR A 11 -15.06 17.03 11.38
CA THR A 11 -14.94 17.81 10.13
C THR A 11 -16.30 18.05 9.49
N HIS A 12 -16.56 19.30 9.14
CA HIS A 12 -17.86 19.70 8.60
C HIS A 12 -17.91 19.48 7.08
N TRP A 13 -19.13 19.42 6.53
CA TRP A 13 -19.38 19.05 5.14
C TRP A 13 -18.79 19.97 4.05
N PRO A 14 -18.55 21.28 4.26
CA PRO A 14 -17.86 22.08 3.25
C PRO A 14 -16.34 21.92 3.32
N ASP A 15 -15.78 21.31 4.37
CA ASP A 15 -14.33 21.19 4.52
C ASP A 15 -13.78 20.04 3.68
N THR A 16 -12.92 20.41 2.73
CA THR A 16 -12.08 19.47 1.98
C THR A 16 -10.81 19.21 2.78
N ILE A 17 -10.75 18.04 3.41
CA ILE A 17 -9.60 17.64 4.23
C ILE A 17 -8.54 17.09 3.28
N SER A 18 -7.37 17.73 3.26
CA SER A 18 -6.21 17.18 2.56
C SER A 18 -5.72 15.92 3.29
N ASN A 19 -5.20 14.95 2.54
CA ASN A 19 -4.65 13.72 3.13
C ASN A 19 -3.54 14.02 4.15
N SER A 20 -2.72 15.05 3.92
CA SER A 20 -1.65 15.45 4.84
C SER A 20 -2.18 15.89 6.22
N LEU A 21 -3.27 16.66 6.25
CA LEU A 21 -3.91 17.10 7.50
C LEU A 21 -4.53 15.92 8.26
N LEU A 22 -5.06 14.95 7.52
CA LEU A 22 -5.64 13.72 8.05
C LEU A 22 -4.59 12.87 8.78
N TRP A 23 -3.42 12.64 8.14
CA TRP A 23 -2.29 11.95 8.76
C TRP A 23 -1.72 12.69 9.97
N ALA A 24 -1.63 14.02 9.89
CA ALA A 24 -1.17 14.84 11.01
C ALA A 24 -2.11 14.75 12.23
N ARG A 25 -3.43 14.61 12.02
CA ARG A 25 -4.39 14.44 13.11
C ARG A 25 -4.42 13.03 13.70
N THR A 26 -4.22 12.00 12.88
CA THR A 26 -4.28 10.60 13.36
C THR A 26 -2.96 10.11 13.97
N ASN A 27 -1.86 10.88 13.85
CA ASN A 27 -0.51 10.46 14.25
C ASN A 27 -0.10 9.09 13.65
N GLN A 28 -0.73 8.69 12.54
CA GLN A 28 -0.48 7.42 11.88
C GLN A 28 0.64 7.60 10.85
N LEU A 29 1.54 6.61 10.79
CA LEU A 29 2.54 6.55 9.74
C LEU A 29 1.87 6.17 8.41
N PRO A 30 2.29 6.76 7.28
CA PRO A 30 1.85 6.32 5.97
C PRO A 30 2.09 4.82 5.79
N ALA A 31 1.13 4.13 5.18
CA ALA A 31 1.23 2.69 4.93
C ALA A 31 2.51 2.32 4.16
N GLU A 32 2.99 3.20 3.27
CA GLU A 32 4.24 3.02 2.54
C GLU A 32 5.47 2.95 3.46
N GLU A 33 5.51 3.76 4.52
CA GLU A 33 6.60 3.74 5.49
C GLU A 33 6.57 2.49 6.36
N GLU A 34 5.39 2.03 6.75
CA GLU A 34 5.26 0.74 7.45
C GLU A 34 5.72 -0.43 6.59
N ILE A 35 5.29 -0.46 5.32
CA ILE A 35 5.70 -1.50 4.37
C ILE A 35 7.21 -1.47 4.18
N ARG A 36 7.79 -0.27 4.04
CA ARG A 36 9.25 -0.08 3.92
C ARG A 36 9.98 -0.58 5.18
N LYS A 37 9.54 -0.21 6.38
CA LYS A 37 10.13 -0.68 7.65
C LYS A 37 10.07 -2.20 7.78
N ARG A 38 8.92 -2.82 7.48
CA ARG A 38 8.76 -4.29 7.52
C ARG A 38 9.68 -4.97 6.51
N ARG A 39 9.81 -4.41 5.30
CA ARG A 39 10.71 -4.93 4.27
C ARG A 39 12.18 -4.84 4.68
N TRP A 40 12.62 -3.72 5.24
CA TRP A 40 13.99 -3.58 5.74
C TRP A 40 14.30 -4.52 6.90
N LYS A 41 13.40 -4.65 7.87
CA LYS A 41 13.55 -5.61 8.98
C LYS A 41 13.67 -7.05 8.49
N TRP A 42 12.92 -7.41 7.44
CA TRP A 42 13.02 -8.74 6.84
C TRP A 42 14.34 -8.95 6.08
N ILE A 43 14.83 -7.94 5.37
CA ILE A 43 16.14 -7.98 4.69
C ILE A 43 17.27 -8.13 5.71
N GLU A 44 17.25 -7.33 6.78
CA GLU A 44 18.22 -7.39 7.87
C GLU A 44 18.24 -8.78 8.51
N HIS A 45 17.07 -9.32 8.85
CA HIS A 45 16.97 -10.67 9.40
C HIS A 45 17.50 -11.74 8.44
N THR A 46 17.26 -11.58 7.14
CA THR A 46 17.75 -12.51 6.12
C THR A 46 19.27 -12.44 5.97
N LEU A 47 19.85 -11.23 6.02
CA LEU A 47 21.29 -11.01 5.91
C LEU A 47 22.06 -11.49 7.14
N TRP A 48 21.46 -11.45 8.34
CA TRP A 48 22.08 -11.93 9.57
C TRP A 48 22.14 -13.47 9.65
N ASN A 49 21.36 -14.18 8.82
CA ASN A 49 21.44 -15.63 8.71
C ASN A 49 22.65 -16.08 7.86
N SER A 50 23.09 -17.34 8.07
CA SER A 50 24.28 -17.93 7.44
C SER A 50 24.23 -17.89 5.92
N SER A 51 25.40 -17.89 5.26
CA SER A 51 25.50 -17.71 3.80
C SER A 51 24.78 -18.75 2.96
N ASN A 52 24.58 -19.94 3.51
CA ASN A 52 23.96 -21.05 2.82
C ASN A 52 22.46 -21.17 3.12
N CYS A 53 21.88 -20.23 3.89
CA CYS A 53 20.46 -20.28 4.20
C CYS A 53 19.62 -20.06 2.92
N ILE A 54 18.62 -20.92 2.73
CA ILE A 54 17.72 -20.91 1.57
C ILE A 54 17.08 -19.52 1.39
N THR A 55 16.83 -18.81 2.50
CA THR A 55 16.26 -17.45 2.51
C THR A 55 17.19 -16.39 1.89
N ARG A 56 18.52 -16.46 2.07
CA ARG A 56 19.48 -15.60 1.36
C ARG A 56 19.55 -15.91 -0.12
N GLN A 57 19.50 -17.19 -0.50
CA GLN A 57 19.50 -17.59 -1.90
C GLN A 57 18.23 -17.11 -2.62
N VAL A 58 17.08 -17.18 -1.97
CA VAL A 58 15.80 -16.66 -2.48
C VAL A 58 15.82 -15.14 -2.66
N LEU A 59 16.54 -14.38 -1.82
CA LEU A 59 16.68 -12.93 -1.98
C LEU A 59 17.43 -12.56 -3.28
N THR A 60 18.45 -13.34 -3.66
CA THR A 60 19.23 -13.14 -4.89
C THR A 60 18.50 -13.68 -6.12
N TRP A 61 17.59 -14.63 -5.94
CA TRP A 61 16.87 -15.27 -7.03
C TRP A 61 15.81 -14.33 -7.63
N ASN A 62 16.23 -13.52 -8.59
CA ASN A 62 15.33 -12.81 -9.47
C ASN A 62 14.64 -13.86 -10.35
N SER A 63 13.37 -14.21 -10.08
CA SER A 63 12.69 -15.26 -10.84
C SER A 63 12.43 -14.78 -12.27
N GLU A 64 13.37 -15.01 -13.18
CA GLU A 64 13.22 -14.87 -14.63
C GLU A 64 12.27 -15.95 -15.13
N GLY A 65 10.97 -15.70 -14.95
CA GLY A 65 9.93 -16.63 -15.38
C GLY A 65 8.61 -15.90 -15.49
N ARG A 66 8.15 -15.70 -16.72
CA ARG A 66 6.76 -15.30 -16.99
C ARG A 66 5.84 -16.38 -16.42
N ARG A 67 5.25 -16.15 -15.24
CA ARG A 67 4.20 -17.02 -14.69
C ARG A 67 3.04 -17.08 -15.68
N LYS A 68 2.56 -18.28 -16.04
CA LYS A 68 1.38 -18.47 -16.90
C LYS A 68 0.20 -17.68 -16.33
N ARG A 69 -0.39 -16.81 -17.16
CA ARG A 69 -1.43 -15.85 -16.77
C ARG A 69 -2.80 -16.41 -17.14
N GLU A 70 -3.26 -17.40 -16.40
CA GLU A 70 -4.56 -18.06 -16.66
C GLU A 70 -5.74 -17.46 -15.87
N ARG A 71 -5.55 -16.34 -15.16
CA ARG A 71 -6.62 -15.66 -14.39
C ARG A 71 -6.78 -14.19 -14.80
N PRO A 72 -8.00 -13.71 -15.12
CA PRO A 72 -8.21 -12.32 -15.50
C PRO A 72 -7.90 -11.42 -14.29
N LYS A 73 -6.97 -10.49 -14.47
CA LYS A 73 -6.18 -9.87 -13.39
C LYS A 73 -6.56 -8.42 -13.11
N ASN A 74 -7.74 -7.99 -13.55
CA ASN A 74 -7.98 -6.56 -13.78
C ASN A 74 -9.45 -6.10 -13.69
N ALA A 75 -10.37 -6.89 -13.12
CA ALA A 75 -11.72 -6.40 -12.82
C ALA A 75 -11.67 -5.24 -11.81
N LEU A 76 -11.09 -5.47 -10.63
CA LEU A 76 -10.93 -4.46 -9.59
C LEU A 76 -10.12 -3.23 -10.05
N ARG A 77 -9.06 -3.43 -10.86
CA ARG A 77 -8.28 -2.28 -11.39
C ARG A 77 -9.12 -1.42 -12.34
N ARG A 78 -9.97 -2.03 -13.16
CA ARG A 78 -10.87 -1.31 -14.07
C ARG A 78 -11.98 -0.59 -13.31
N GLU A 79 -12.54 -1.20 -12.27
CA GLU A 79 -13.54 -0.58 -11.39
C GLU A 79 -12.96 0.64 -10.68
N ILE A 80 -11.78 0.52 -10.07
CA ILE A 80 -11.10 1.64 -9.39
C ILE A 80 -10.74 2.76 -10.37
N GLU A 81 -10.32 2.42 -11.60
CA GLU A 81 -10.02 3.42 -12.63
C GLU A 81 -11.27 4.14 -13.15
N ALA A 82 -12.39 3.42 -13.28
CA ALA A 82 -13.67 3.99 -13.66
C ALA A 82 -14.21 4.94 -12.57
N ASP A 83 -14.12 4.55 -11.30
CA ASP A 83 -14.49 5.40 -10.17
C ASP A 83 -13.62 6.66 -10.10
N LYS A 84 -12.30 6.53 -10.32
CA LYS A 84 -11.39 7.68 -10.38
C LYS A 84 -11.74 8.66 -11.51
N LYS A 85 -12.10 8.15 -12.69
CA LYS A 85 -12.54 9.00 -13.82
C LYS A 85 -13.86 9.71 -13.52
N ARG A 86 -14.80 9.05 -12.85
CA ARG A 86 -16.05 9.69 -12.40
C ARG A 86 -15.81 10.83 -11.40
N MET A 87 -14.85 10.66 -10.49
CA MET A 87 -14.53 11.67 -9.47
C MET A 87 -13.83 12.93 -10.04
N ASN A 88 -13.20 12.86 -11.21
CA ASN A 88 -12.48 13.98 -11.83
C ASN A 88 -13.33 14.81 -12.80
N ASN A 89 -14.53 14.34 -13.17
CA ASN A 89 -15.43 15.02 -14.11
C ASN A 89 -16.55 15.81 -13.40
N ASN A 90 -16.34 16.16 -12.14
CA ASN A 90 -17.28 16.90 -11.28
C ASN A 90 -16.52 17.99 -10.52
#